data_AF-A0A8S3A9R2-F1
#
_entry.id   AF-A0A8S3A9R2-F1
#
_cell.length_a   1.000
_cell.length_b   1.000
_cell.length_c   1.000
_cell.angle_alpha   90.00
_cell.angle_beta   90.00
_cell.angle_gamma   90.00
#
_symmetry.space_group_name_H-M   'P 1'
#
loop_
_entity.id
_entity.type
_entity.pdbx_description
1 polymer ?
#
loop_
_entity_poly.entity_id
_entity_poly.type
_entity_poly.pdbx_seq_one_letter_code
_entity_poly.pdbx_strand_id
1 'polypeptide(L)' 'TGDSDGEMAYFSREGQDGYDLIEWIASQTWSNGRIGMRGSSYTGTNQWFIAREQPPHLSCITPSATLGRPMQDVPYFDGA' A
#
# COMPACT_ATOMS: atom_id res chain seq x y z
N THR A 1 -7.09 -11.97 -0.82
CA THR A 1 -7.01 -12.47 -2.21
C THR A 1 -5.85 -13.44 -2.35
N GLY A 2 -5.90 -14.37 -3.31
CA GLY A 2 -4.98 -15.52 -3.35
C GLY A 2 -5.33 -16.51 -2.25
N ASP A 3 -4.34 -17.02 -1.52
CA ASP A 3 -4.52 -17.86 -0.32
C ASP A 3 -4.76 -17.03 0.96
N SER A 4 -5.04 -15.73 0.84
CA SER A 4 -5.31 -14.87 2.00
C SER A 4 -6.76 -14.98 2.46
N ASP A 5 -6.94 -15.11 3.77
CA ASP A 5 -8.24 -15.08 4.45
C ASP A 5 -8.89 -13.68 4.42
N GLY A 6 -10.14 -13.60 4.91
CA GLY A 6 -10.89 -12.36 5.06
C GLY A 6 -11.75 -11.98 3.84
N GLU A 7 -12.53 -10.91 3.99
CA GLU A 7 -13.36 -10.36 2.90
C GLU A 7 -12.60 -9.27 2.15
N MET A 8 -12.66 -9.34 0.82
CA MET A 8 -12.06 -8.32 -0.05
C MET A 8 -12.87 -7.03 0.00
N ALA A 9 -12.28 -5.97 0.57
CA ALA A 9 -12.87 -4.64 0.62
C ALA A 9 -11.92 -3.63 -0.02
N TYR A 10 -12.12 -3.37 -1.32
CA TYR A 10 -11.27 -2.49 -2.12
C TYR A 10 -11.10 -1.11 -1.48
N PHE A 11 -9.84 -0.64 -1.44
CA PHE A 11 -9.40 0.68 -0.94
C PHE A 11 -9.74 0.98 0.53
N SER A 12 -10.21 0.01 1.28
CA SER A 12 -10.66 0.20 2.67
C SER A 12 -9.63 -0.29 3.69
N ARG A 13 -8.83 -1.30 3.36
CA ARG A 13 -7.91 -1.97 4.31
C ARG A 13 -6.46 -2.02 3.85
N GLU A 14 -6.21 -1.67 2.58
CA GLU A 14 -4.90 -1.79 1.93
C GLU A 14 -3.82 -1.01 2.66
N GLY A 15 -4.16 0.13 3.26
CA GLY A 15 -3.22 0.92 4.06
C GLY A 15 -2.73 0.15 5.29
N GLN A 16 -3.66 -0.35 6.10
CA GLN A 16 -3.37 -1.05 7.36
C GLN A 16 -2.73 -2.41 7.11
N ASP A 17 -3.26 -3.19 6.18
CA ASP A 17 -2.68 -4.49 5.81
C ASP A 17 -1.25 -4.32 5.28
N GLY A 18 -1.00 -3.26 4.51
CA GLY A 18 0.35 -2.96 4.01
C GLY A 18 1.30 -2.40 5.07
N TYR A 19 0.79 -1.66 6.07
CA TYR A 19 1.58 -1.27 7.24
C TYR A 19 2.09 -2.52 7.96
N ASP A 20 1.19 -3.43 8.31
CA ASP A 20 1.52 -4.67 9.03
C ASP A 20 2.51 -5.52 8.23
N LEU A 21 2.32 -5.59 6.91
CA LEU A 21 3.25 -6.29 6.02
C LEU A 21 4.65 -5.66 6.02
N ILE A 22 4.76 -4.32 5.96
CA ILE A 22 6.05 -3.62 5.98
C ILE A 22 6.78 -3.89 7.29
N GLU A 23 6.10 -3.77 8.42
CA GLU A 23 6.70 -3.99 9.74
C GLU A 23 7.07 -5.45 9.95
N TRP A 24 6.23 -6.38 9.46
CA TRP A 24 6.55 -7.80 9.46
C TRP A 24 7.82 -8.08 8.66
N ILE A 25 7.93 -7.57 7.41
CA ILE A 25 9.13 -7.73 6.57
C ILE A 25 10.36 -7.10 7.26
N ALA A 26 10.21 -5.91 7.84
CA ALA A 26 11.31 -5.21 8.51
C ALA A 26 11.88 -5.99 9.70
N SER A 27 11.04 -6.77 10.41
CA SER A 27 11.46 -7.57 11.57
C SER A 27 12.20 -8.87 11.22
N GLN A 28 12.24 -9.27 9.95
CA GLN A 28 12.84 -10.54 9.56
C GLN A 28 14.38 -10.48 9.59
N THR A 29 15.04 -11.58 9.96
CA THR A 29 16.51 -11.64 10.10
C THR A 29 17.27 -11.43 8.79
N TRP A 30 16.61 -11.65 7.66
CA TRP A 30 17.15 -11.40 6.32
C TRP A 30 16.92 -9.97 5.83
N SER A 31 16.11 -9.19 6.55
CA SER A 31 15.82 -7.80 6.22
C SER A 31 16.84 -6.87 6.87
N ASN A 32 17.19 -5.80 6.17
CA ASN A 32 18.00 -4.71 6.72
C ASN A 32 17.15 -3.60 7.36
N GLY A 33 15.83 -3.83 7.52
CA GLY A 33 14.89 -2.88 8.11
C GLY A 33 14.48 -1.73 7.19
N ARG A 34 14.89 -1.70 5.92
CA ARG A 34 14.56 -0.62 4.97
C ARG A 34 13.73 -1.16 3.82
N ILE A 35 12.43 -0.91 3.85
CA ILE A 35 11.49 -1.50 2.89
C ILE A 35 11.16 -0.50 1.78
N GLY A 36 11.17 -0.99 0.54
CA GLY A 36 10.77 -0.22 -0.64
C GLY A 36 9.63 -0.92 -1.37
N MET A 37 8.69 -0.14 -1.91
CA MET A 37 7.58 -0.66 -2.70
C MET A 37 7.73 -0.30 -4.18
N ARG A 38 7.32 -1.22 -5.05
CA ARG A 38 7.26 -1.03 -6.51
C ARG A 38 6.07 -1.78 -7.10
N GLY A 39 5.40 -1.17 -8.07
CA GLY A 39 4.20 -1.74 -8.68
C GLY A 39 3.47 -0.72 -9.56
N SER A 40 2.51 -1.21 -10.33
CA SER A 40 1.70 -0.39 -11.23
C SER A 40 0.21 -0.66 -11.10
N SER A 41 -0.63 0.24 -11.62
CA SER A 41 -2.08 0.12 -11.55
C SER A 41 -2.53 -0.02 -10.07
N TYR A 42 -3.33 -1.04 -9.73
CA TYR A 42 -3.80 -1.27 -8.37
C TYR A 42 -2.66 -1.39 -7.34
N THR A 43 -1.62 -2.17 -7.66
CA THR A 43 -0.47 -2.34 -6.75
C THR A 43 0.39 -1.07 -6.64
N GLY A 44 0.31 -0.19 -7.62
CA GLY A 44 0.87 1.15 -7.53
C GLY A 44 0.00 2.06 -6.64
N THR A 45 -1.31 2.08 -6.85
CA THR A 45 -2.26 2.86 -6.05
C THR A 45 -2.18 2.49 -4.57
N ASN A 46 -2.06 1.21 -4.24
CA ASN A 46 -1.91 0.73 -2.86
C ASN A 46 -0.71 1.35 -2.14
N GLN A 47 0.39 1.67 -2.85
CA GLN A 47 1.56 2.29 -2.23
C GLN A 47 1.22 3.64 -1.59
N TRP A 48 0.29 4.40 -2.17
CA TRP A 48 -0.16 5.67 -1.60
C TRP A 48 -0.99 5.48 -0.34
N PHE A 49 -1.91 4.51 -0.34
CA PHE A 49 -2.70 4.17 0.85
C PHE A 49 -1.82 3.68 1.99
N ILE A 50 -0.80 2.87 1.69
CA ILE A 50 0.13 2.34 2.69
C ILE A 50 1.07 3.43 3.21
N ALA A 51 1.61 4.27 2.34
CA ALA A 51 2.46 5.40 2.76
C ALA A 51 1.72 6.39 3.67
N ARG A 52 0.40 6.52 3.52
CA ARG A 52 -0.45 7.36 4.39
C ARG A 52 -0.45 6.90 5.84
N GLU A 53 -0.35 5.59 6.08
CA GLU A 53 -0.28 5.02 7.44
C GLU A 53 1.08 5.25 8.11
N GLN A 54 2.05 5.84 7.39
CA GLN A 54 3.39 6.17 7.86
C GLN A 54 4.14 5.00 8.54
N PRO A 55 4.30 3.83 7.89
CA PRO A 55 5.11 2.74 8.45
C PRO A 55 6.56 3.19 8.68
N PRO A 56 7.11 3.08 9.89
CA PRO A 56 8.46 3.56 10.21
C PRO A 56 9.57 3.00 9.32
N HIS A 57 9.40 1.78 8.82
CA HIS A 57 10.40 1.10 7.98
C HIS A 57 10.21 1.31 6.48
N LEU A 58 9.17 2.04 6.04
CA LEU A 58 8.97 2.36 4.64
C LEU A 58 9.92 3.47 4.20
N SER A 59 10.94 3.10 3.42
CA SER A 59 11.98 4.01 2.96
C SER A 59 11.66 4.68 1.63
N CYS A 60 10.93 4.01 0.73
CA CYS A 60 10.55 4.58 -0.57
C CYS A 60 9.36 3.86 -1.22
N ILE A 61 8.66 4.59 -2.08
CA ILE A 61 7.64 4.05 -2.99
C ILE A 61 7.97 4.43 -4.43
N THR A 62 7.61 3.55 -5.37
CA THR A 62 7.76 3.78 -6.82
C THR A 62 6.46 3.40 -7.53
N PRO A 63 5.37 4.17 -7.33
CA PRO A 63 4.10 3.93 -7.99
C PRO A 63 4.17 4.29 -9.48
N SER A 64 3.58 3.46 -10.34
CA SER A 64 3.52 3.67 -11.80
C SER A 64 2.10 3.45 -12.36
N ALA A 65 1.67 4.26 -13.34
CA ALA A 65 0.36 4.14 -13.98
C ALA A 65 -0.81 3.99 -12.95
N THR A 66 -0.78 4.82 -11.91
CA THR A 66 -1.74 4.78 -10.80
C THR A 66 -2.73 5.92 -10.89
N LEU A 67 -3.72 5.94 -9.99
CA LEU A 67 -4.45 7.17 -9.69
C LEU A 67 -3.47 8.25 -9.20
N GLY A 68 -3.65 9.48 -9.70
CA GLY A 68 -2.78 10.60 -9.34
C GLY A 68 -3.07 11.15 -7.95
N ARG A 69 -4.33 11.14 -7.52
CA ARG A 69 -4.77 11.58 -6.18
C ARG A 69 -5.75 10.54 -5.61
N PRO A 70 -5.28 9.33 -5.28
CA PRO A 70 -6.17 8.22 -4.89
C PRO A 70 -7.05 8.52 -3.67
N MET A 71 -6.64 9.44 -2.80
CA MET A 71 -7.45 9.88 -1.66
C MET A 71 -8.60 10.83 -2.03
N GLN A 72 -8.55 11.44 -3.21
CA GLN A 72 -9.54 12.40 -3.74
C GLN A 72 -10.38 11.79 -4.86
N ASP A 73 -9.78 10.88 -5.63
CA ASP A 73 -10.36 10.32 -6.84
C ASP A 73 -11.15 9.01 -6.58
N VAL A 74 -11.09 8.46 -5.35
CA VAL A 74 -11.82 7.25 -4.96
C VAL A 74 -12.97 7.64 -4.01
N PRO A 75 -14.23 7.19 -4.24
CA PRO A 75 -14.68 6.25 -5.29
C PRO A 75 -14.96 6.88 -6.66
N TYR A 76 -15.03 8.20 -6.74
CA TYR A 76 -15.28 8.94 -7.98
C TYR A 76 -14.29 10.10 -8.13
N PHE A 77 -13.86 10.37 -9.36
CA PHE A 77 -13.00 11.51 -9.67
C PHE A 77 -13.69 12.82 -9.30
N ASP A 78 -13.05 13.60 -8.43
CA ASP A 78 -13.57 14.86 -7.90
C ASP A 78 -15.00 14.77 -7.30
N GLY A 79 -15.43 13.58 -6.88
CA GLY A 79 -16.72 13.35 -6.23
C GLY A 79 -17.96 13.30 -7.14
N ALA A 80 -17.78 13.07 -8.45
CA ALA A 80 -18.85 13.04 -9.45
C ALA A 80 -19.61 11.71 -9.56
#